data_AF-A0A6I9YRZ2-F1
#
_entry.id   AF-A0A6I9YRZ2-F1
#
_cell.length_a   1.000
_cell.length_b   1.000
_cell.length_c   1.000
_cell.angle_alpha   90.00
_cell.angle_beta   90.00
_cell.angle_gamma   90.00
#
_symmetry.space_group_name_H-M   'P 1'
#
loop_
_entity.id
_entity.type
_entity.pdbx_description
1 polymer ?
#
loop_
_entity_poly.entity_id
_entity_poly.type
_entity_poly.pdbx_seq_one_letter_code
_entity_poly.pdbx_strand_id
1 'polypeptide(L)'
;MVLLDAIISAETSFRLNKAIDTLEQFLQKSRLSALIWEVCKQHTENGSSGLRETILNKVVCLPDHLGNKLQGDNRSAFYPQNYFPLLGTEIVQVMERISGSLRDGLDCSISFVSQVLGKVCVHGRQKEILGVLVPHLTIRSQSDCIWQRICWRLFESVPDRWMEAVVCGVVQAVPGPTVLSRLLGNLVVKNKKAQFVMTQKLLLLQYSFPTKVLQTLIGYLALDTTRRSLLTKILRELLETWSSSSAVKHAPAEQQLYISKAILLCLSHLEEEDLSTSRQELLTILMEGMKCHLDSNLPRIRRLGMVVAEGVSAKITPEGPALVFQYEEDDEIKELKSLLTRRLEETPDPGPLNPGDSTHNATASAVLQSNATPPNLDASEEKGVDSELDSDDDLVPYDMSQDKELKKTRAPTYIRDCFEILTGPEDVEKYEAALGVLETLIRRDTATAQEMSVELAKVLLHLEERSYIESFAGLRQGALVAVTVADPVRVAKYLTSEFYSLNYSLCQRMDILDVLAMSAQELSRPSSSPSKPNASTPSIQIISPRSSSPDWKKVVDERIRSKTRRFAKGRSQAEQMGTPNQFAPVAGHFFFPLLRNFDR
;
A
#
# COMPACT_ATOMS: atom_id res chain seq x y z
N MET A 1 15.40 7.89 -32.30
CA MET A 1 14.36 8.54 -33.13
C MET A 1 14.04 7.59 -34.27
N VAL A 2 14.37 7.89 -35.54
CA VAL A 2 14.01 7.12 -36.77
C VAL A 2 13.87 5.61 -36.59
N LEU A 3 14.85 4.90 -36.00
CA LEU A 3 14.78 3.46 -35.76
C LEU A 3 13.55 3.02 -34.93
N LEU A 4 13.24 3.74 -33.85
CA LEU A 4 12.09 3.48 -32.98
C LEU A 4 10.78 3.90 -33.65
N ASP A 5 10.78 4.97 -34.42
CA ASP A 5 9.61 5.43 -35.16
C ASP A 5 9.26 4.44 -36.30
N ALA A 6 10.28 3.82 -36.90
CA ALA A 6 10.13 2.69 -37.82
C ALA A 6 9.64 1.39 -37.13
N ILE A 7 10.12 1.08 -35.92
CA ILE A 7 9.63 -0.06 -35.12
C ILE A 7 8.14 0.12 -34.77
N ILE A 8 7.73 1.32 -34.35
CA ILE A 8 6.34 1.61 -33.98
C ILE A 8 5.41 1.51 -35.21
N SER A 9 5.84 2.02 -36.37
CA SER A 9 5.02 2.06 -37.59
C SER A 9 5.02 0.76 -38.42
N ALA A 10 6.06 -0.06 -38.38
CA ALA A 10 6.16 -1.27 -39.22
C ALA A 10 5.22 -2.40 -38.78
N GLU A 11 4.69 -3.15 -39.74
CA GLU A 11 3.96 -4.40 -39.50
C GLU A 11 4.89 -5.55 -39.10
N THR A 12 4.32 -6.61 -38.51
CA THR A 12 5.00 -7.85 -38.11
C THR A 12 5.73 -8.48 -39.30
N SER A 13 7.05 -8.33 -39.34
CA SER A 13 7.85 -8.60 -40.54
C SER A 13 9.34 -8.83 -40.21
N PHE A 14 10.07 -9.44 -41.14
CA PHE A 14 11.54 -9.57 -41.03
C PHE A 14 12.24 -8.20 -40.87
N ARG A 15 11.68 -7.12 -41.45
CA ARG A 15 12.19 -5.75 -41.30
C ARG A 15 12.02 -5.23 -39.87
N LEU A 16 10.87 -5.48 -39.25
CA LEU A 16 10.63 -5.17 -37.84
C LEU A 16 11.61 -5.91 -36.93
N ASN A 17 11.78 -7.22 -37.11
CA ASN A 17 12.72 -8.02 -36.33
C ASN A 17 14.16 -7.49 -36.43
N LYS A 18 14.64 -7.19 -37.65
CA LYS A 18 15.98 -6.62 -37.86
C LYS A 18 16.14 -5.21 -37.27
N ALA A 19 15.08 -4.42 -37.22
CA ALA A 19 15.10 -3.12 -36.54
C ALA A 19 15.21 -3.29 -35.00
N ILE A 20 14.52 -4.28 -34.44
CA ILE A 20 14.61 -4.63 -33.01
C ILE A 20 15.99 -5.21 -32.67
N ASP A 21 16.57 -6.07 -33.51
CA ASP A 21 17.97 -6.55 -33.38
C ASP A 21 18.95 -5.37 -33.31
N THR A 22 18.74 -4.36 -34.17
CA THR A 22 19.60 -3.17 -34.23
C THR A 22 19.45 -2.31 -32.97
N LEU A 23 18.24 -2.20 -32.42
CA LEU A 23 17.95 -1.47 -31.19
C LEU A 23 18.50 -2.20 -29.95
N GLU A 24 18.39 -3.52 -29.90
CA GLU A 24 18.96 -4.33 -28.82
C GLU A 24 20.49 -4.26 -28.82
N GLN A 25 21.13 -4.38 -30.00
CA GLN A 25 22.57 -4.17 -30.14
C GLN A 25 23.01 -2.74 -29.79
N PHE A 26 22.16 -1.72 -29.97
CA PHE A 26 22.45 -0.36 -29.53
C PHE A 26 22.50 -0.28 -28.00
N LEU A 27 21.57 -0.93 -27.30
CA LEU A 27 21.58 -1.03 -25.84
C LEU A 27 22.78 -1.84 -25.31
N GLN A 28 23.03 -3.03 -25.88
CA GLN A 28 24.15 -3.91 -25.49
C GLN A 28 25.54 -3.27 -25.70
N LYS A 29 25.67 -2.25 -26.55
CA LYS A 29 26.94 -1.58 -26.87
C LYS A 29 27.13 -0.24 -26.12
N SER A 30 26.43 -0.05 -25.00
CA SER A 30 26.43 1.17 -24.17
C SER A 30 26.34 2.47 -24.99
N ARG A 31 25.43 2.50 -25.97
CA ARG A 31 25.21 3.68 -26.82
C ARG A 31 24.16 4.64 -26.25
N LEU A 32 23.48 4.26 -25.17
CA LEU A 32 22.55 5.13 -24.48
C LEU A 32 23.30 6.15 -23.60
N SER A 33 24.40 5.75 -22.95
CA SER A 33 25.33 6.65 -22.27
C SER A 33 25.97 7.63 -23.24
N ALA A 34 26.33 7.20 -24.45
CA ALA A 34 26.82 8.09 -25.52
C ALA A 34 25.75 9.12 -25.99
N LEU A 35 24.49 8.69 -26.15
CA LEU A 35 23.38 9.58 -26.52
C LEU A 35 23.09 10.62 -25.44
N ILE A 36 23.03 10.21 -24.18
CA ILE A 36 22.78 11.11 -23.04
C ILE A 36 23.97 12.07 -22.86
N TRP A 37 25.21 11.58 -22.95
CA TRP A 37 26.43 12.39 -22.85
C TRP A 37 26.50 13.49 -23.91
N GLU A 38 26.09 13.22 -25.16
CA GLU A 38 26.11 14.25 -26.22
C GLU A 38 25.12 15.40 -25.90
N VAL A 39 23.94 15.09 -25.37
CA VAL A 39 22.98 16.10 -24.90
C VAL A 39 23.51 16.88 -23.68
N CYS A 40 24.28 16.22 -22.80
CA CYS A 40 24.99 16.85 -21.68
C CYS A 40 26.12 17.79 -22.13
N LYS A 41 26.82 17.47 -23.23
CA LYS A 41 27.95 18.24 -23.76
C LYS A 41 27.51 19.45 -24.59
N GLN A 42 26.42 19.35 -25.34
CA GLN A 42 25.90 20.42 -26.22
C GLN A 42 25.23 21.56 -25.42
N HIS A 43 25.98 22.23 -24.56
CA HIS A 43 25.43 23.21 -23.62
C HIS A 43 25.13 24.58 -24.25
N THR A 44 25.70 24.89 -25.43
CA THR A 44 25.94 26.26 -25.90
C THR A 44 25.13 26.70 -27.14
N GLU A 45 24.70 25.79 -28.02
CA GLU A 45 24.07 26.15 -29.30
C GLU A 45 22.77 25.38 -29.60
N ASN A 46 21.69 26.14 -29.83
CA ASN A 46 20.52 25.89 -30.70
C ASN A 46 19.81 24.51 -30.72
N GLY A 47 20.15 23.57 -29.84
CA GLY A 47 19.43 22.32 -29.66
C GLY A 47 18.00 22.57 -29.18
N SER A 48 17.02 22.43 -30.09
CA SER A 48 15.62 22.79 -29.81
C SER A 48 15.07 22.04 -28.59
N SER A 49 14.35 22.75 -27.71
CA SER A 49 13.81 22.16 -26.47
C SER A 49 12.95 20.93 -26.76
N GLY A 50 12.15 20.98 -27.84
CA GLY A 50 11.35 19.86 -28.32
C GLY A 50 12.17 18.63 -28.72
N LEU A 51 13.40 18.77 -29.27
CA LEU A 51 14.25 17.61 -29.55
C LEU A 51 14.70 16.93 -28.25
N ARG A 52 15.15 17.70 -27.24
CA ARG A 52 15.52 17.16 -25.92
C ARG A 52 14.34 16.46 -25.25
N GLU A 53 13.15 17.06 -25.26
CA GLU A 53 11.95 16.45 -24.71
C GLU A 53 11.51 15.21 -25.51
N THR A 54 11.65 15.19 -26.84
CA THR A 54 11.31 14.00 -27.64
C THR A 54 12.28 12.86 -27.37
N ILE A 55 13.59 13.12 -27.23
CA ILE A 55 14.57 12.09 -26.83
C ILE A 55 14.23 11.57 -25.43
N LEU A 56 13.97 12.45 -24.46
CA LEU A 56 13.57 12.09 -23.10
C LEU A 56 12.33 11.17 -23.08
N ASN A 57 11.29 11.50 -23.83
CA ASN A 57 10.10 10.65 -23.99
C ASN A 57 10.45 9.29 -24.62
N LYS A 58 11.23 9.28 -25.71
CA LYS A 58 11.55 8.05 -26.45
C LYS A 58 12.53 7.12 -25.72
N VAL A 59 13.35 7.65 -24.80
CA VAL A 59 14.20 6.86 -23.89
C VAL A 59 13.37 6.28 -22.73
N VAL A 60 12.65 7.11 -21.97
CA VAL A 60 11.96 6.64 -20.76
C VAL A 60 10.81 5.69 -21.09
N CYS A 61 10.02 5.97 -22.13
CA CYS A 61 8.91 5.12 -22.55
C CYS A 61 9.35 3.96 -23.47
N LEU A 62 10.65 3.64 -23.59
CA LEU A 62 11.10 2.59 -24.51
C LEU A 62 10.50 1.20 -24.20
N PRO A 63 10.44 0.74 -22.93
CA PRO A 63 9.78 -0.51 -22.56
C PRO A 63 8.31 -0.54 -22.95
N ASP A 64 7.61 0.58 -22.76
CA ASP A 64 6.17 0.69 -23.00
C ASP A 64 5.87 0.64 -24.52
N HIS A 65 6.67 1.33 -25.34
CA HIS A 65 6.55 1.25 -26.81
C HIS A 65 6.82 -0.16 -27.34
N LEU A 66 7.86 -0.85 -26.85
CA LEU A 66 8.25 -2.18 -27.32
C LEU A 66 7.28 -3.26 -26.79
N GLY A 67 6.88 -3.19 -25.52
CA GLY A 67 5.89 -4.07 -24.92
C GLY A 67 4.53 -3.98 -25.61
N ASN A 68 4.03 -2.77 -25.89
CA ASN A 68 2.78 -2.59 -26.63
C ASN A 68 2.86 -3.08 -28.09
N LYS A 69 4.05 -3.00 -28.72
CA LYS A 69 4.25 -3.40 -30.12
C LYS A 69 4.49 -4.89 -30.32
N LEU A 70 5.14 -5.57 -29.36
CA LEU A 70 5.58 -6.96 -29.47
C LEU A 70 4.79 -7.91 -28.56
N GLN A 71 4.16 -7.41 -27.50
CA GLN A 71 3.30 -8.16 -26.59
C GLN A 71 4.03 -9.41 -26.02
N GLY A 72 3.63 -10.61 -26.44
CA GLY A 72 4.29 -11.87 -26.03
C GLY A 72 5.66 -12.10 -26.65
N ASP A 73 5.92 -11.54 -27.85
CA ASP A 73 7.19 -11.69 -28.58
C ASP A 73 8.25 -10.63 -28.16
N ASN A 74 8.06 -9.98 -27.01
CA ASN A 74 8.97 -8.96 -26.51
C ASN A 74 10.28 -9.58 -25.96
N ARG A 75 11.39 -8.85 -26.11
CA ARG A 75 12.72 -9.34 -25.73
C ARG A 75 13.07 -8.98 -24.29
N SER A 76 13.92 -9.81 -23.67
CA SER A 76 14.40 -9.63 -22.30
C SER A 76 14.91 -8.22 -22.02
N ALA A 77 15.71 -7.65 -22.92
CA ALA A 77 16.30 -6.31 -22.79
C ALA A 77 15.29 -5.14 -22.75
N PHE A 78 14.03 -5.35 -23.16
CA PHE A 78 13.00 -4.31 -23.18
C PHE A 78 11.95 -4.43 -22.06
N TYR A 79 12.00 -5.46 -21.21
CA TYR A 79 11.16 -5.48 -20.00
C TYR A 79 11.64 -4.42 -19.00
N PRO A 80 10.74 -3.68 -18.32
CA PRO A 80 11.10 -2.65 -17.34
C PRO A 80 12.17 -3.09 -16.32
N GLN A 81 12.04 -4.31 -15.82
CA GLN A 81 12.92 -4.93 -14.81
C GLN A 81 14.37 -5.07 -15.28
N ASN A 82 14.62 -5.10 -16.60
CA ASN A 82 15.97 -5.18 -17.18
C ASN A 82 16.40 -3.83 -17.77
N TYR A 83 15.47 -3.10 -18.38
CA TYR A 83 15.74 -1.83 -19.04
C TYR A 83 16.10 -0.69 -18.07
N PHE A 84 15.36 -0.53 -16.96
CA PHE A 84 15.62 0.57 -16.03
C PHE A 84 16.89 0.42 -15.20
N PRO A 85 17.31 -0.80 -14.79
CA PRO A 85 18.65 -1.02 -14.24
C PRO A 85 19.77 -0.76 -15.27
N LEU A 86 19.59 -1.18 -16.53
CA LEU A 86 20.53 -0.86 -17.62
C LEU A 86 20.66 0.66 -17.80
N LEU A 87 19.54 1.39 -17.91
CA LEU A 87 19.52 2.85 -17.96
C LEU A 87 20.20 3.48 -16.72
N GLY A 88 20.05 2.87 -15.54
CA GLY A 88 20.82 3.23 -14.34
C GLY A 88 22.33 3.14 -14.57
N THR A 89 22.84 2.01 -15.09
CA THR A 89 24.28 1.87 -15.39
C THR A 89 24.77 2.83 -16.47
N GLU A 90 23.97 3.07 -17.52
CA GLU A 90 24.29 4.02 -18.58
C GLU A 90 24.35 5.46 -18.05
N ILE A 91 23.53 5.81 -17.05
CA ILE A 91 23.61 7.09 -16.34
C ILE A 91 24.87 7.19 -15.46
N VAL A 92 25.28 6.12 -14.76
CA VAL A 92 26.55 6.13 -14.00
C VAL A 92 27.73 6.43 -14.94
N GLN A 93 27.79 5.79 -16.11
CA GLN A 93 28.82 6.07 -17.13
C GLN A 93 28.80 7.54 -17.60
N VAL A 94 27.62 8.16 -17.74
CA VAL A 94 27.50 9.59 -18.07
C VAL A 94 28.01 10.46 -16.94
N MET A 95 27.65 10.15 -15.69
CA MET A 95 28.12 10.91 -14.52
C MET A 95 29.63 10.77 -14.31
N GLU A 96 30.23 9.63 -14.68
CA GLU A 96 31.69 9.44 -14.73
C GLU A 96 32.35 10.33 -15.79
N ARG A 97 31.75 10.46 -16.99
CA ARG A 97 32.24 11.41 -18.02
C ARG A 97 32.06 12.88 -17.61
N ILE A 98 30.96 13.22 -16.92
CA ILE A 98 30.75 14.54 -16.30
C ILE A 98 31.85 14.79 -15.25
N SER A 99 32.17 13.81 -14.40
CA SER A 99 33.25 13.93 -13.41
C SER A 99 34.62 14.15 -14.07
N GLY A 100 34.93 13.44 -15.16
CA GLY A 100 36.14 13.67 -15.96
C GLY A 100 36.17 15.09 -16.54
N SER A 101 35.14 15.48 -17.29
CA SER A 101 34.99 16.81 -17.89
C SER A 101 35.16 17.95 -16.89
N LEU A 102 34.55 17.84 -15.70
CA LEU A 102 34.67 18.85 -14.64
C LEU A 102 36.06 18.88 -13.97
N ARG A 103 36.80 17.77 -14.00
CA ARG A 103 38.21 17.70 -13.56
C ARG A 103 39.17 18.28 -14.60
N ASP A 104 38.84 18.13 -15.89
CA ASP A 104 39.56 18.70 -17.03
C ASP A 104 39.23 20.20 -17.28
N GLY A 105 38.35 20.79 -16.47
CA GLY A 105 37.93 22.20 -16.58
C GLY A 105 36.94 22.50 -17.71
N LEU A 106 36.23 21.48 -18.20
CA LEU A 106 35.29 21.55 -19.33
C LEU A 106 33.82 21.56 -18.88
N ASP A 107 33.09 22.61 -19.24
CA ASP A 107 31.67 22.79 -18.94
C ASP A 107 30.78 21.68 -19.53
N CYS A 108 29.88 21.14 -18.71
CA CYS A 108 28.91 20.11 -19.12
C CYS A 108 27.65 20.13 -18.24
N SER A 109 26.52 19.65 -18.78
CA SER A 109 25.22 19.70 -18.11
C SER A 109 24.84 18.36 -17.48
N ILE A 110 24.43 18.36 -16.21
CA ILE A 110 23.71 17.22 -15.61
C ILE A 110 22.18 17.31 -15.77
N SER A 111 21.66 18.46 -16.22
CA SER A 111 20.21 18.74 -16.29
C SER A 111 19.40 17.69 -17.06
N PHE A 112 19.93 17.15 -18.16
CA PHE A 112 19.28 16.10 -18.92
C PHE A 112 19.23 14.75 -18.18
N VAL A 113 20.29 14.42 -17.42
CA VAL A 113 20.32 13.23 -16.55
C VAL A 113 19.26 13.36 -15.44
N SER A 114 19.15 14.55 -14.82
CA SER A 114 18.11 14.87 -13.84
C SER A 114 16.69 14.72 -14.39
N GLN A 115 16.48 15.12 -15.65
CA GLN A 115 15.20 14.97 -16.34
C GLN A 115 14.86 13.50 -16.62
N VAL A 116 15.84 12.70 -17.08
CA VAL A 116 15.67 11.25 -17.26
C VAL A 116 15.31 10.59 -15.94
N LEU A 117 16.10 10.81 -14.88
CA LEU A 117 15.86 10.27 -13.54
C LEU A 117 14.47 10.65 -13.01
N GLY A 118 14.12 11.94 -13.09
CA GLY A 118 12.82 12.46 -12.63
C GLY A 118 11.64 11.81 -13.33
N LYS A 119 11.72 11.68 -14.66
CA LYS A 119 10.65 11.08 -15.45
C LYS A 119 10.54 9.56 -15.22
N VAL A 120 11.65 8.82 -15.09
CA VAL A 120 11.63 7.39 -14.74
C VAL A 120 10.97 7.15 -13.37
N CYS A 121 11.26 7.99 -12.38
CA CYS A 121 10.62 7.89 -11.06
C CYS A 121 9.10 8.16 -11.14
N VAL A 122 8.66 9.12 -11.96
CA VAL A 122 7.22 9.40 -12.16
C VAL A 122 6.51 8.32 -12.98
N HIS A 123 7.22 7.55 -13.81
CA HIS A 123 6.69 6.34 -14.46
C HIS A 123 6.55 5.13 -13.51
N GLY A 124 6.80 5.30 -12.20
CA GLY A 124 6.69 4.22 -11.22
C GLY A 124 7.79 3.16 -11.36
N ARG A 125 9.00 3.61 -11.73
CA ARG A 125 10.20 2.75 -11.96
C ARG A 125 11.39 3.19 -11.10
N GLN A 126 11.11 3.90 -10.00
CA GLN A 126 12.10 4.44 -9.08
C GLN A 126 12.91 3.34 -8.38
N LYS A 127 12.33 2.16 -8.10
CA LYS A 127 13.06 1.06 -7.43
C LYS A 127 14.16 0.50 -8.32
N GLU A 128 13.84 0.29 -9.59
CA GLU A 128 14.71 -0.32 -10.59
C GLU A 128 15.89 0.59 -10.96
N ILE A 129 15.65 1.90 -11.15
CA ILE A 129 16.72 2.84 -11.49
C ILE A 129 17.56 3.26 -10.26
N LEU A 130 16.93 3.49 -9.10
CA LEU A 130 17.66 3.90 -7.88
C LEU A 130 18.39 2.71 -7.23
N GLY A 131 17.90 1.49 -7.40
CA GLY A 131 18.61 0.27 -6.97
C GLY A 131 19.98 0.10 -7.63
N VAL A 132 20.18 0.68 -8.83
CA VAL A 132 21.50 0.77 -9.47
C VAL A 132 22.21 2.08 -9.10
N LEU A 133 21.54 3.22 -9.19
CA LEU A 133 22.19 4.53 -8.99
C LEU A 133 22.69 4.72 -7.55
N VAL A 134 21.86 4.45 -6.54
CA VAL A 134 22.16 4.82 -5.15
C VAL A 134 23.41 4.10 -4.60
N PRO A 135 23.64 2.79 -4.83
CA PRO A 135 24.89 2.14 -4.44
C PRO A 135 26.13 2.79 -5.07
N HIS A 136 26.11 3.05 -6.39
CA HIS A 136 27.23 3.68 -7.08
C HIS A 136 27.50 5.09 -6.56
N LEU A 137 26.47 5.92 -6.40
CA LEU A 137 26.61 7.27 -5.86
C LEU A 137 27.02 7.26 -4.38
N THR A 138 26.62 6.27 -3.59
CA THR A 138 27.02 6.12 -2.18
C THR A 138 28.53 5.94 -2.05
N ILE A 139 29.11 5.05 -2.88
CA ILE A 139 30.54 4.76 -2.94
C ILE A 139 31.29 5.97 -3.51
N ARG A 140 30.90 6.46 -4.71
CA ARG A 140 31.59 7.57 -5.38
C ARG A 140 31.59 8.87 -4.57
N SER A 141 30.52 9.17 -3.82
CA SER A 141 30.42 10.37 -2.98
C SER A 141 31.14 10.28 -1.63
N GLN A 142 31.67 9.12 -1.23
CA GLN A 142 32.22 8.92 0.11
C GLN A 142 33.47 9.78 0.39
N SER A 143 34.37 9.88 -0.59
CA SER A 143 35.63 10.62 -0.48
C SER A 143 35.80 11.74 -1.53
N ASP A 144 34.92 11.84 -2.53
CA ASP A 144 35.05 12.81 -3.63
C ASP A 144 33.99 13.93 -3.54
N CYS A 145 34.45 15.15 -3.27
CA CYS A 145 33.63 16.35 -3.21
C CYS A 145 33.05 16.78 -4.57
N ILE A 146 33.69 16.38 -5.68
CA ILE A 146 33.14 16.59 -7.03
C ILE A 146 31.94 15.66 -7.23
N TRP A 147 32.00 14.40 -6.80
CA TRP A 147 30.82 13.52 -6.83
C TRP A 147 29.69 13.99 -5.92
N GLN A 148 29.99 14.52 -4.73
CA GLN A 148 28.98 15.16 -3.89
C GLN A 148 28.32 16.36 -4.60
N ARG A 149 29.11 17.28 -5.19
CA ARG A 149 28.60 18.42 -5.96
C ARG A 149 27.77 17.97 -7.18
N ILE A 150 28.21 16.93 -7.89
CA ILE A 150 27.48 16.31 -9.01
C ILE A 150 26.14 15.75 -8.51
N CYS A 151 26.09 15.06 -7.38
CA CYS A 151 24.84 14.56 -6.79
C CYS A 151 23.90 15.72 -6.41
N TRP A 152 24.40 16.76 -5.74
CA TRP A 152 23.58 17.93 -5.41
C TRP A 152 23.00 18.57 -6.67
N ARG A 153 23.79 18.75 -7.74
CA ARG A 153 23.31 19.28 -9.02
C ARG A 153 22.34 18.32 -9.75
N LEU A 154 22.53 17.00 -9.64
CA LEU A 154 21.60 16.00 -10.17
C LEU A 154 20.21 16.21 -9.56
N PHE A 155 20.09 16.33 -8.25
CA PHE A 155 18.80 16.47 -7.57
C PHE A 155 18.24 17.90 -7.60
N GLU A 156 19.08 18.94 -7.49
CA GLU A 156 18.68 20.35 -7.65
C GLU A 156 18.10 20.65 -9.05
N SER A 157 18.51 19.90 -10.09
CA SER A 157 18.03 20.10 -11.47
C SER A 157 16.83 19.22 -11.85
N VAL A 158 16.22 18.50 -10.89
CA VAL A 158 14.95 17.77 -11.12
C VAL A 158 13.79 18.78 -11.15
N PRO A 159 12.95 18.80 -12.20
CA PRO A 159 11.76 19.66 -12.24
C PRO A 159 10.80 19.39 -11.07
N ASP A 160 10.23 20.43 -10.46
CA ASP A 160 9.34 20.32 -9.28
C ASP A 160 8.18 19.32 -9.46
N ARG A 161 7.61 19.24 -10.67
CA ARG A 161 6.57 18.27 -11.05
C ARG A 161 6.98 16.79 -10.89
N TRP A 162 8.28 16.50 -10.82
CA TRP A 162 8.86 15.16 -10.67
C TRP A 162 9.65 14.99 -9.35
N MET A 163 9.96 16.09 -8.66
CA MET A 163 10.74 16.14 -7.41
C MET A 163 10.22 15.16 -6.35
N GLU A 164 8.89 15.05 -6.20
CA GLU A 164 8.27 14.16 -5.22
C GLU A 164 8.64 12.68 -5.44
N ALA A 165 8.47 12.17 -6.66
CA ALA A 165 8.75 10.77 -6.97
C ALA A 165 10.25 10.43 -6.80
N VAL A 166 11.13 11.39 -7.11
CA VAL A 166 12.58 11.23 -6.88
C VAL A 166 12.90 11.23 -5.39
N VAL A 167 12.42 12.21 -4.62
CA VAL A 167 12.69 12.30 -3.17
C VAL A 167 12.14 11.07 -2.44
N CYS A 168 10.87 10.70 -2.67
CA CYS A 168 10.28 9.51 -2.04
C CYS A 168 11.06 8.23 -2.42
N GLY A 169 11.55 8.12 -3.65
CA GLY A 169 12.39 6.99 -4.08
C GLY A 169 13.77 6.97 -3.42
N VAL A 170 14.47 8.10 -3.38
CA VAL A 170 15.84 8.20 -2.86
C VAL A 170 15.88 7.96 -1.35
N VAL A 171 14.95 8.53 -0.58
CA VAL A 171 14.91 8.36 0.88
C VAL A 171 14.61 6.90 1.27
N GLN A 172 13.94 6.12 0.42
CA GLN A 172 13.75 4.67 0.59
C GLN A 172 14.97 3.83 0.16
N ALA A 173 15.72 4.27 -0.86
CA ALA A 173 16.81 3.49 -1.46
C ALA A 173 18.18 3.72 -0.78
N VAL A 174 18.33 4.81 -0.01
CA VAL A 174 19.57 5.18 0.68
C VAL A 174 19.75 4.39 1.98
N PRO A 175 20.97 3.88 2.29
CA PRO A 175 21.17 3.01 3.46
C PRO A 175 21.12 3.71 4.82
N GLY A 176 21.30 5.04 4.91
CA GLY A 176 21.31 5.78 6.17
C GLY A 176 21.47 7.31 5.99
N PRO A 177 21.25 8.11 7.05
CA PRO A 177 21.12 9.57 6.97
C PRO A 177 22.39 10.30 6.49
N THR A 178 23.58 9.77 6.81
CA THR A 178 24.87 10.35 6.39
C THR A 178 25.02 10.32 4.88
N VAL A 179 24.63 9.22 4.24
CA VAL A 179 24.62 9.07 2.78
C VAL A 179 23.57 9.98 2.16
N LEU A 180 22.37 10.10 2.75
CA LEU A 180 21.34 11.02 2.25
C LEU A 180 21.84 12.46 2.25
N SER A 181 22.59 12.87 3.28
CA SER A 181 23.26 14.17 3.36
C SER A 181 24.31 14.37 2.26
N ARG A 182 25.15 13.37 1.98
CA ARG A 182 26.13 13.44 0.87
C ARG A 182 25.46 13.56 -0.50
N LEU A 183 24.35 12.86 -0.73
CA LEU A 183 23.66 12.82 -2.03
C LEU A 183 22.77 14.04 -2.28
N LEU A 184 22.01 14.51 -1.29
CA LEU A 184 21.04 15.61 -1.47
C LEU A 184 21.55 16.98 -0.99
N GLY A 185 22.60 17.02 -0.16
CA GLY A 185 23.08 18.27 0.44
C GLY A 185 21.94 19.01 1.12
N ASN A 186 21.82 20.33 0.90
CA ASN A 186 20.74 21.16 1.46
C ASN A 186 19.59 21.41 0.47
N LEU A 187 19.26 20.43 -0.38
CA LEU A 187 18.10 20.46 -1.29
C LEU A 187 16.80 20.85 -0.57
N VAL A 188 16.58 20.34 0.65
CA VAL A 188 15.40 20.61 1.48
C VAL A 188 15.24 22.09 1.87
N VAL A 189 16.33 22.86 1.88
CA VAL A 189 16.32 24.31 2.16
C VAL A 189 16.18 25.12 0.87
N LYS A 190 16.73 24.61 -0.24
CA LYS A 190 16.79 25.32 -1.53
C LYS A 190 15.51 25.21 -2.37
N ASN A 191 14.78 24.08 -2.27
CA ASN A 191 13.62 23.80 -3.11
C ASN A 191 12.36 23.59 -2.26
N LYS A 192 11.37 24.47 -2.42
CA LYS A 192 10.12 24.44 -1.64
C LYS A 192 9.28 23.16 -1.84
N LYS A 193 9.34 22.52 -3.01
CA LYS A 193 8.64 21.26 -3.27
C LYS A 193 9.37 20.09 -2.60
N ALA A 194 10.70 20.06 -2.62
CA ALA A 194 11.49 19.10 -1.85
C ALA A 194 11.27 19.28 -0.34
N GLN A 195 11.25 20.54 0.14
CA GLN A 195 10.90 20.89 1.51
C GLN A 195 9.54 20.31 1.91
N PHE A 196 8.45 20.68 1.22
CA PHE A 196 7.11 20.17 1.51
C PHE A 196 7.03 18.64 1.47
N VAL A 197 7.69 17.97 0.53
CA VAL A 197 7.70 16.51 0.47
C VAL A 197 8.42 15.90 1.68
N MET A 198 9.58 16.43 2.08
CA MET A 198 10.35 15.91 3.20
C MET A 198 9.78 16.27 4.57
N THR A 199 9.27 17.48 4.77
CA THR A 199 8.81 17.96 6.09
C THR A 199 7.34 17.70 6.35
N GLN A 200 6.50 17.63 5.31
CA GLN A 200 5.06 17.38 5.44
C GLN A 200 4.67 16.01 4.87
N LYS A 201 4.95 15.77 3.58
CA LYS A 201 4.34 14.61 2.91
C LYS A 201 4.85 13.26 3.43
N LEU A 202 6.16 13.12 3.61
CA LEU A 202 6.80 11.89 4.13
C LEU A 202 6.62 11.67 5.64
N LEU A 203 6.15 12.67 6.41
CA LEU A 203 6.08 12.61 7.88
C LEU A 203 4.64 12.62 8.42
N LEU A 204 3.74 13.36 7.78
CA LEU A 204 2.35 13.54 8.23
C LEU A 204 1.32 12.86 7.32
N LEU A 205 1.55 12.88 5.99
CA LEU A 205 0.56 12.49 4.98
C LEU A 205 0.77 11.07 4.40
N GLN A 206 1.96 10.51 4.50
CA GLN A 206 2.31 9.18 3.99
C GLN A 206 2.92 8.34 5.11
N TYR A 207 2.06 7.60 5.82
CA TYR A 207 2.42 6.83 7.02
C TYR A 207 2.81 5.36 6.75
N SER A 208 3.01 4.99 5.47
CA SER A 208 3.27 3.61 5.04
C SER A 208 4.75 3.26 4.88
N PHE A 209 5.67 4.10 5.38
CA PHE A 209 7.11 3.85 5.27
C PHE A 209 7.68 3.08 6.49
N PRO A 210 8.67 2.20 6.31
CA PRO A 210 9.36 1.56 7.45
C PRO A 210 10.07 2.56 8.36
N THR A 211 10.22 2.24 9.65
CA THR A 211 10.90 3.09 10.66
C THR A 211 12.32 3.51 10.23
N LYS A 212 13.04 2.67 9.46
CA LYS A 212 14.35 3.01 8.89
C LYS A 212 14.31 4.21 7.92
N VAL A 213 13.20 4.41 7.20
CA VAL A 213 13.01 5.55 6.28
C VAL A 213 12.82 6.84 7.08
N LEU A 214 12.07 6.79 8.20
CA LEU A 214 11.96 7.89 9.16
C LEU A 214 13.34 8.22 9.77
N GLN A 215 14.09 7.23 10.24
CA GLN A 215 15.46 7.41 10.77
C GLN A 215 16.39 8.08 9.75
N THR A 216 16.39 7.61 8.49
CA THR A 216 17.20 8.18 7.40
C THR A 216 16.80 9.64 7.09
N LEU A 217 15.50 9.96 7.10
CA LEU A 217 14.98 11.29 6.79
C LEU A 217 15.21 12.29 7.95
N ILE A 218 14.89 11.89 9.17
CA ILE A 218 15.00 12.74 10.37
C ILE A 218 16.49 12.95 10.73
N GLY A 219 17.31 11.89 10.65
CA GLY A 219 18.75 12.01 10.81
C GLY A 219 19.40 12.89 9.74
N TYR A 220 18.91 12.86 8.49
CA TYR A 220 19.32 13.81 7.47
C TYR A 220 19.00 15.26 7.88
N LEU A 221 17.80 15.54 8.37
CA LEU A 221 17.43 16.88 8.84
C LEU A 221 18.28 17.34 10.05
N ALA A 222 18.68 16.41 10.92
CA ALA A 222 19.51 16.70 12.09
C ALA A 222 21.00 16.99 11.79
N LEU A 223 21.53 16.45 10.69
CA LEU A 223 22.97 16.43 10.36
C LEU A 223 23.59 17.76 9.88
N ASP A 224 22.81 18.82 9.69
CA ASP A 224 23.28 20.14 9.23
C ASP A 224 22.51 21.24 9.95
N THR A 225 23.20 22.23 10.51
CA THR A 225 22.59 23.30 11.32
C THR A 225 21.56 24.13 10.56
N THR A 226 21.71 24.29 9.24
CA THR A 226 20.71 24.97 8.39
C THR A 226 19.41 24.16 8.29
N ARG A 227 19.51 22.82 8.29
CA ARG A 227 18.37 21.90 8.25
C ARG A 227 17.74 21.68 9.64
N ARG A 228 18.52 21.78 10.71
CA ARG A 228 18.08 21.57 12.10
C ARG A 228 16.93 22.51 12.53
N SER A 229 16.92 23.75 12.03
CA SER A 229 15.78 24.67 12.22
C SER A 229 14.43 24.13 11.69
N LEU A 230 14.44 23.32 10.63
CA LEU A 230 13.26 22.64 10.11
C LEU A 230 12.86 21.48 11.02
N LEU A 231 13.81 20.80 11.66
CA LEU A 231 13.54 19.68 12.57
C LEU A 231 12.73 20.11 13.80
N THR A 232 13.06 21.26 14.41
CA THR A 232 12.27 21.81 15.53
C THR A 232 10.86 22.22 15.08
N LYS A 233 10.70 22.76 13.86
CA LYS A 233 9.37 23.05 13.28
C LYS A 233 8.56 21.79 13.02
N ILE A 234 9.20 20.73 12.52
CA ILE A 234 8.57 19.42 12.26
C ILE A 234 8.12 18.76 13.57
N LEU A 235 8.92 18.82 14.64
CA LEU A 235 8.52 18.31 15.96
C LEU A 235 7.24 19.00 16.44
N ARG A 236 7.12 20.32 16.26
CA ARG A 236 5.89 21.06 16.55
C ARG A 236 4.72 20.58 15.69
N GLU A 237 4.84 20.56 14.37
CA GLU A 237 3.77 20.17 13.44
C GLU A 237 3.28 18.72 13.68
N LEU A 238 4.21 17.82 14.03
CA LEU A 238 3.89 16.44 14.45
C LEU A 238 3.13 16.41 15.78
N LEU A 239 3.58 17.14 16.79
CA LEU A 239 2.90 17.22 18.10
C LEU A 239 1.53 17.89 18.02
N GLU A 240 1.37 18.94 17.22
CA GLU A 240 0.07 19.57 16.92
C GLU A 240 -0.88 18.55 16.30
N THR A 241 -0.43 17.82 15.28
CA THR A 241 -1.24 16.79 14.60
C THR A 241 -1.60 15.63 15.54
N TRP A 242 -0.64 15.16 16.35
CA TRP A 242 -0.82 14.13 17.37
C TRP A 242 -1.81 14.58 18.46
N SER A 243 -1.74 15.84 18.89
CA SER A 243 -2.64 16.40 19.90
C SER A 243 -4.08 16.63 19.45
N SER A 244 -4.33 16.61 18.14
CA SER A 244 -5.64 16.93 17.59
C SER A 244 -6.67 15.88 17.96
N SER A 245 -7.65 16.26 18.81
CA SER A 245 -8.76 15.38 19.21
C SER A 245 -9.50 14.74 18.01
N SER A 246 -9.53 15.42 16.86
CA SER A 246 -10.06 14.89 15.60
C SER A 246 -9.16 13.80 15.00
N ALA A 247 -7.85 14.00 14.99
CA ALA A 247 -6.89 12.99 14.52
C ALA A 247 -6.91 11.75 15.42
N VAL A 248 -6.89 11.91 16.76
CA VAL A 248 -6.92 10.79 17.71
C VAL A 248 -8.19 9.93 17.55
N LYS A 249 -9.33 10.54 17.18
CA LYS A 249 -10.63 9.87 16.99
C LYS A 249 -10.86 9.28 15.59
N HIS A 250 -10.21 9.81 14.55
CA HIS A 250 -10.55 9.48 13.15
C HIS A 250 -9.37 9.04 12.28
N ALA A 251 -8.12 9.19 12.71
CA ALA A 251 -6.95 8.67 12.01
C ALA A 251 -6.69 7.19 12.40
N PRO A 252 -6.30 6.30 11.46
CA PRO A 252 -5.92 4.93 11.76
C PRO A 252 -4.83 4.83 12.82
N ALA A 253 -4.86 3.77 13.64
CA ALA A 253 -3.85 3.55 14.69
C ALA A 253 -2.43 3.48 14.11
N GLU A 254 -2.29 3.00 12.88
CA GLU A 254 -1.04 2.93 12.12
C GLU A 254 -0.47 4.32 11.80
N GLN A 255 -1.34 5.30 11.53
CA GLN A 255 -0.93 6.70 11.33
C GLN A 255 -0.55 7.36 12.66
N GLN A 256 -1.30 7.09 13.74
CA GLN A 256 -0.97 7.57 15.09
C GLN A 256 0.37 7.00 15.58
N LEU A 257 0.63 5.71 15.32
CA LEU A 257 1.93 5.05 15.54
C LEU A 257 3.04 5.70 14.71
N TYR A 258 2.81 5.94 13.40
CA TYR A 258 3.81 6.53 12.52
C TYR A 258 4.23 7.94 12.97
N ILE A 259 3.26 8.78 13.33
CA ILE A 259 3.51 10.12 13.89
C ILE A 259 4.24 10.00 15.24
N SER A 260 3.86 9.06 16.11
CA SER A 260 4.55 8.77 17.38
C SER A 260 6.02 8.39 17.15
N LYS A 261 6.32 7.50 16.19
CA LYS A 261 7.68 7.13 15.80
C LYS A 261 8.47 8.35 15.29
N ALA A 262 7.85 9.22 14.49
CA ALA A 262 8.49 10.44 14.01
C ALA A 262 8.81 11.42 15.14
N ILE A 263 7.90 11.64 16.10
CA ILE A 263 8.12 12.50 17.28
C ILE A 263 9.31 12.02 18.10
N LEU A 264 9.35 10.73 18.45
CA LEU A 264 10.44 10.17 19.26
C LEU A 264 11.80 10.22 18.54
N LEU A 265 11.81 10.07 17.21
CA LEU A 265 13.01 10.24 16.39
C LEU A 265 13.45 11.71 16.28
N CYS A 266 12.54 12.68 16.22
CA CYS A 266 12.92 14.09 16.30
C CYS A 266 13.58 14.39 17.65
N LEU A 267 13.00 13.88 18.75
CA LEU A 267 13.52 14.07 20.10
C LEU A 267 14.87 13.39 20.36
N SER A 268 15.18 12.26 19.72
CA SER A 268 16.50 11.62 19.87
C SER A 268 17.64 12.36 19.17
N HIS A 269 17.31 13.27 18.24
CA HIS A 269 18.26 14.12 17.51
C HIS A 269 18.37 15.57 18.01
N LEU A 270 17.35 16.08 18.72
CA LEU A 270 17.32 17.43 19.28
C LEU A 270 17.95 17.48 20.68
N GLU A 271 18.57 18.63 20.98
CA GLU A 271 19.27 18.93 22.23
C GLU A 271 18.54 20.08 22.97
N GLU A 272 18.94 20.35 24.22
CA GLU A 272 18.21 21.33 25.05
C GLU A 272 18.23 22.75 24.45
N GLU A 273 19.33 23.14 23.79
CA GLU A 273 19.43 24.42 23.09
C GLU A 273 18.32 24.59 22.04
N ASP A 274 18.03 23.56 21.23
CA ASP A 274 16.98 23.60 20.20
C ASP A 274 15.56 23.72 20.80
N LEU A 275 15.34 23.09 21.96
CA LEU A 275 14.03 22.99 22.61
C LEU A 275 13.73 24.20 23.50
N SER A 276 14.77 24.82 24.08
CA SER A 276 14.71 25.94 25.04
C SER A 276 13.68 27.02 24.68
N THR A 277 13.68 27.46 23.42
CA THR A 277 12.86 28.58 22.91
C THR A 277 11.38 28.20 22.73
N SER A 278 11.04 26.91 22.69
CA SER A 278 9.68 26.41 22.46
C SER A 278 9.11 25.54 23.60
N ARG A 279 9.92 25.28 24.64
CA ARG A 279 9.64 24.46 25.83
C ARG A 279 8.21 24.60 26.37
N GLN A 280 7.76 25.81 26.68
CA GLN A 280 6.40 26.04 27.26
C GLN A 280 5.27 25.71 26.28
N GLU A 281 5.46 26.01 25.00
CA GLU A 281 4.47 25.81 23.94
C GLU A 281 4.32 24.31 23.62
N LEU A 282 5.45 23.60 23.50
CA LEU A 282 5.49 22.15 23.31
C LEU A 282 4.87 21.40 24.50
N LEU A 283 5.12 21.84 25.74
CA LEU A 283 4.43 21.27 26.92
C LEU A 283 2.92 21.50 26.87
N THR A 284 2.47 22.66 26.41
CA THR A 284 1.03 22.98 26.31
C THR A 284 0.34 22.07 25.28
N ILE A 285 0.97 21.87 24.12
CA ILE A 285 0.50 20.93 23.07
C ILE A 285 0.51 19.48 23.60
N LEU A 286 1.56 19.09 24.33
CA LEU A 286 1.70 17.76 24.89
C LEU A 286 0.58 17.42 25.88
N MET A 287 0.21 18.34 26.78
CA MET A 287 -0.81 18.07 27.80
C MET A 287 -2.22 17.88 27.19
N GLU A 288 -2.62 18.69 26.21
CA GLU A 288 -3.92 18.52 25.55
C GLU A 288 -3.94 17.25 24.67
N GLY A 289 -2.83 16.90 24.03
CA GLY A 289 -2.70 15.65 23.27
C GLY A 289 -2.71 14.40 24.15
N MET A 290 -1.96 14.42 25.25
CA MET A 290 -1.94 13.35 26.26
C MET A 290 -3.36 13.09 26.79
N LYS A 291 -4.10 14.14 27.12
CA LYS A 291 -5.52 14.05 27.50
C LYS A 291 -6.36 13.41 26.39
N CYS A 292 -6.28 13.90 25.16
CA CYS A 292 -7.02 13.32 24.04
C CYS A 292 -6.71 11.84 23.80
N HIS A 293 -5.45 11.42 24.00
CA HIS A 293 -5.03 10.03 23.91
C HIS A 293 -5.53 9.16 25.08
N LEU A 294 -5.49 9.67 26.32
CA LEU A 294 -5.96 8.96 27.51
C LEU A 294 -7.50 8.83 27.55
N ASP A 295 -8.22 9.84 27.05
CA ASP A 295 -9.68 9.82 26.86
C ASP A 295 -10.13 8.81 25.77
N SER A 296 -9.20 8.20 25.02
CA SER A 296 -9.52 7.20 24.00
C SER A 296 -9.98 5.88 24.62
N ASN A 297 -11.05 5.28 24.08
CA ASN A 297 -11.52 3.96 24.47
C ASN A 297 -10.57 2.83 24.03
N LEU A 298 -9.75 3.04 22.99
CA LEU A 298 -8.81 2.04 22.45
C LEU A 298 -7.53 1.91 23.29
N PRO A 299 -7.22 0.73 23.89
CA PRO A 299 -6.04 0.55 24.74
C PRO A 299 -4.71 0.87 24.05
N ARG A 300 -4.55 0.50 22.78
CA ARG A 300 -3.36 0.80 21.96
C ARG A 300 -3.14 2.32 21.87
N ILE A 301 -4.19 3.09 21.61
CA ILE A 301 -4.09 4.56 21.48
C ILE A 301 -3.74 5.22 22.82
N ARG A 302 -4.24 4.69 23.95
CA ARG A 302 -3.80 5.11 25.29
C ARG A 302 -2.31 4.80 25.52
N ARG A 303 -1.83 3.59 25.16
CA ARG A 303 -0.40 3.22 25.30
C ARG A 303 0.53 4.11 24.45
N LEU A 304 0.17 4.37 23.18
CA LEU A 304 0.90 5.34 22.33
C LEU A 304 0.92 6.73 22.97
N GLY A 305 -0.21 7.16 23.54
CA GLY A 305 -0.35 8.38 24.33
C GLY A 305 0.69 8.49 25.45
N MET A 306 0.76 7.47 26.30
CA MET A 306 1.64 7.40 27.46
C MET A 306 3.13 7.37 27.07
N VAL A 307 3.52 6.51 26.12
CA VAL A 307 4.94 6.38 25.70
C VAL A 307 5.48 7.66 25.06
N VAL A 308 4.67 8.36 24.25
CA VAL A 308 5.05 9.66 23.69
C VAL A 308 5.07 10.75 24.77
N ALA A 309 4.10 10.75 25.69
CA ALA A 309 4.07 11.68 26.82
C ALA A 309 5.34 11.58 27.69
N GLU A 310 5.76 10.37 28.06
CA GLU A 310 6.99 10.10 28.80
C GLU A 310 8.23 10.57 28.03
N GLY A 311 8.35 10.17 26.75
CA GLY A 311 9.50 10.50 25.90
C GLY A 311 9.67 12.00 25.64
N VAL A 312 8.56 12.73 25.43
CA VAL A 312 8.57 14.19 25.27
C VAL A 312 8.86 14.87 26.61
N SER A 313 8.20 14.45 27.70
CA SER A 313 8.36 15.06 29.02
C SER A 313 9.80 14.95 29.54
N ALA A 314 10.41 13.76 29.46
CA ALA A 314 11.79 13.53 29.88
C ALA A 314 12.83 14.33 29.08
N LYS A 315 12.51 14.66 27.81
CA LYS A 315 13.37 15.48 26.94
C LYS A 315 13.16 16.99 27.11
N ILE A 316 11.94 17.43 27.41
CA ILE A 316 11.63 18.86 27.55
C ILE A 316 11.84 19.35 28.99
N THR A 317 11.69 18.51 30.01
CA THR A 317 11.79 18.92 31.43
C THR A 317 12.69 17.95 32.22
N PRO A 318 14.00 17.90 31.92
CA PRO A 318 14.93 16.93 32.53
C PRO A 318 15.14 17.11 34.04
N GLU A 319 14.90 18.31 34.57
CA GLU A 319 14.98 18.63 36.01
C GLU A 319 13.63 18.44 36.76
N GLY A 320 12.57 18.06 36.05
CA GLY A 320 11.22 17.90 36.62
C GLY A 320 10.98 16.52 37.23
N PRO A 321 9.86 16.34 37.95
CA PRO A 321 9.39 15.01 38.32
C PRO A 321 9.13 14.20 37.05
N ALA A 322 9.78 13.04 36.92
CA ALA A 322 9.61 12.17 35.75
C ALA A 322 8.16 11.70 35.62
N LEU A 323 7.53 12.01 34.48
CA LEU A 323 6.25 11.42 34.11
C LEU A 323 6.47 9.93 33.81
N VAL A 324 5.77 9.05 34.53
CA VAL A 324 5.83 7.60 34.37
C VAL A 324 4.43 7.03 34.53
N PHE A 325 3.98 6.25 33.55
CA PHE A 325 2.72 5.52 33.59
C PHE A 325 2.96 4.01 33.79
N GLN A 326 1.87 3.28 34.06
CA GLN A 326 1.88 1.82 34.13
C GLN A 326 1.06 1.27 32.96
N TYR A 327 1.69 0.43 32.13
CA TYR A 327 1.08 -0.23 30.98
C TYR A 327 1.88 -1.49 30.62
N GLU A 328 1.23 -2.41 29.90
CA GLU A 328 1.86 -3.62 29.37
C GLU A 328 2.85 -3.30 28.24
N GLU A 329 4.06 -3.88 28.28
CA GLU A 329 5.08 -3.70 27.25
C GLU A 329 4.94 -4.74 26.12
N ASP A 330 4.15 -4.40 25.11
CA ASP A 330 4.19 -5.08 23.81
C ASP A 330 5.45 -4.69 23.00
N ASP A 331 5.67 -5.36 21.86
CA ASP A 331 6.85 -5.12 21.02
C ASP A 331 6.79 -3.80 20.24
N GLU A 332 5.59 -3.22 20.06
CA GLU A 332 5.39 -1.89 19.47
C GLU A 332 5.89 -0.80 20.43
N ILE A 333 5.61 -0.95 21.73
CA ILE A 333 6.11 -0.10 22.81
C ILE A 333 7.63 -0.25 22.96
N LYS A 334 8.19 -1.46 22.88
CA LYS A 334 9.65 -1.69 22.91
C LYS A 334 10.35 -1.05 21.72
N GLU A 335 9.77 -1.15 20.51
CA GLU A 335 10.30 -0.44 19.33
C GLU A 335 10.31 1.07 19.59
N LEU A 336 9.18 1.66 20.01
CA LEU A 336 9.03 3.09 20.28
C LEU A 336 10.06 3.60 21.30
N LYS A 337 10.20 2.92 22.45
CA LYS A 337 11.20 3.28 23.48
C LYS A 337 12.63 3.26 22.92
N SER A 338 12.95 2.32 22.03
CA SER A 338 14.27 2.25 21.38
C SER A 338 14.59 3.41 20.43
N LEU A 339 13.58 4.17 19.97
CA LEU A 339 13.78 5.31 19.05
C LEU A 339 14.27 6.58 19.75
N LEU A 340 14.06 6.70 21.07
CA LEU A 340 14.60 7.78 21.90
C LEU A 340 16.12 7.69 22.07
N THR A 341 16.69 6.49 22.00
CA THR A 341 18.14 6.27 22.09
C THR A 341 18.80 6.55 20.74
N ARG A 342 19.70 7.54 20.68
CA ARG A 342 20.45 7.88 19.47
C ARG A 342 21.38 6.73 19.06
N ARG A 343 20.91 5.84 18.18
CA ARG A 343 21.72 4.81 17.54
C ARG A 343 22.75 5.45 16.62
N LEU A 344 24.01 5.50 17.06
CA LEU A 344 25.14 5.80 16.17
C LEU A 344 25.29 4.61 15.22
N GLU A 345 25.24 4.87 13.90
CA GLU A 345 25.58 3.87 12.90
C GLU A 345 27.11 3.71 12.86
N GLU A 346 27.63 2.69 13.54
CA GLU A 346 28.97 2.18 13.24
C GLU A 346 28.97 1.70 11.78
N THR A 347 29.81 2.32 10.94
CA THR A 347 29.95 1.91 9.55
C THR A 347 30.74 0.60 9.48
N PRO A 348 30.19 -0.48 8.88
CA PRO A 348 30.99 -1.65 8.55
C PRO A 348 32.02 -1.23 7.50
N ASP A 349 33.30 -1.25 7.86
CA ASP A 349 34.39 -0.92 6.95
C ASP A 349 34.51 -2.03 5.88
N PRO A 350 34.36 -1.74 4.57
CA PRO A 350 34.37 -2.75 3.53
C PRO A 350 35.81 -3.20 3.20
N GLY A 351 36.39 -3.98 4.10
CA GLY A 351 37.68 -4.65 3.89
C GLY A 351 37.66 -5.57 2.66
N PRO A 352 38.81 -5.83 2.02
CA PRO A 352 38.84 -6.52 0.72
C PRO A 352 38.32 -7.96 0.77
N LEU A 353 37.43 -8.30 -0.18
CA LEU A 353 36.94 -9.65 -0.40
C LEU A 353 38.05 -10.55 -0.96
N ASN A 354 38.59 -11.44 -0.12
CA ASN A 354 39.35 -12.61 -0.58
C ASN A 354 38.43 -13.85 -0.61
N PRO A 355 38.36 -14.60 -1.73
CA PRO A 355 37.55 -15.82 -1.82
C PRO A 355 38.32 -17.04 -1.29
N GLY A 356 37.74 -17.77 -0.33
CA GLY A 356 38.32 -19.02 0.18
C GLY A 356 37.46 -19.74 1.23
N ASP A 357 37.15 -21.01 0.94
CA ASP A 357 36.66 -22.10 1.79
C ASP A 357 35.67 -21.91 2.97
N SER A 358 34.46 -22.45 2.74
CA SER A 358 33.95 -23.69 3.36
C SER A 358 33.76 -23.86 4.89
N THR A 359 32.53 -24.32 5.20
CA THR A 359 32.11 -25.30 6.24
C THR A 359 31.87 -24.95 7.73
N HIS A 360 30.64 -25.28 8.14
CA HIS A 360 30.18 -25.89 9.41
C HIS A 360 29.95 -25.10 10.73
N ASN A 361 28.66 -25.10 11.11
CA ASN A 361 28.08 -25.54 12.39
C ASN A 361 28.34 -24.78 13.73
N ALA A 362 27.33 -23.97 14.09
CA ALA A 362 26.39 -24.23 15.20
C ALA A 362 26.77 -24.00 16.69
N THR A 363 25.69 -23.94 17.49
CA THR A 363 25.57 -23.98 18.97
C THR A 363 26.04 -22.78 19.79
N ALA A 364 25.21 -22.45 20.79
CA ALA A 364 25.45 -21.43 21.81
C ALA A 364 25.79 -22.11 23.15
N SER A 365 26.39 -21.35 24.08
CA SER A 365 26.60 -21.77 25.46
C SER A 365 26.30 -20.62 26.42
N ALA A 366 25.44 -20.87 27.41
CA ALA A 366 25.32 -20.03 28.60
C ALA A 366 26.34 -20.47 29.67
N VAL A 367 26.63 -19.60 30.64
CA VAL A 367 27.56 -19.89 31.74
C VAL A 367 26.85 -19.73 33.09
N LEU A 368 26.91 -20.78 33.91
CA LEU A 368 26.50 -20.79 35.31
C LEU A 368 27.73 -20.62 36.23
N GLN A 369 27.55 -20.02 37.39
CA GLN A 369 28.46 -20.14 38.54
C GLN A 369 27.64 -20.33 39.84
N SER A 370 28.25 -20.93 40.86
CA SER A 370 27.54 -21.53 42.01
C SER A 370 28.37 -21.60 43.30
N ASN A 371 27.70 -21.93 44.42
CA ASN A 371 28.23 -22.26 45.76
C ASN A 371 28.70 -21.03 46.61
N ALA A 372 28.70 -21.04 47.95
CA ALA A 372 28.49 -22.12 48.94
C ALA A 372 27.87 -21.62 50.28
N THR A 373 27.63 -22.56 51.22
CA THR A 373 27.17 -22.43 52.63
C THR A 373 27.69 -23.65 53.44
N PRO A 374 27.39 -23.90 54.74
CA PRO A 374 26.63 -23.18 55.79
C PRO A 374 27.63 -22.70 56.90
N PRO A 375 27.62 -22.99 58.24
CA PRO A 375 26.59 -23.44 59.21
C PRO A 375 26.58 -22.79 60.63
N ASN A 376 25.54 -23.11 61.41
CA ASN A 376 25.46 -23.18 62.90
C ASN A 376 25.62 -21.88 63.76
N LEU A 377 24.94 -21.68 64.91
CA LEU A 377 24.01 -22.51 65.71
C LEU A 377 23.14 -21.58 66.61
N ASP A 378 21.85 -21.87 66.80
CA ASP A 378 21.18 -22.11 68.11
C ASP A 378 19.65 -22.25 67.95
N ALA A 379 18.94 -22.72 68.99
CA ALA A 379 17.62 -23.36 68.85
C ALA A 379 16.57 -23.01 69.94
N SER A 380 15.29 -23.14 69.57
CA SER A 380 14.20 -23.57 70.48
C SER A 380 12.89 -23.89 69.71
N GLU A 381 12.35 -25.10 69.95
CA GLU A 381 10.93 -25.47 70.21
C GLU A 381 9.76 -24.61 69.63
N GLU A 382 8.65 -25.14 69.10
CA GLU A 382 8.16 -26.55 68.95
C GLU A 382 6.98 -26.62 67.93
N LYS A 383 6.66 -27.83 67.40
CA LYS A 383 5.48 -28.22 66.59
C LYS A 383 5.42 -27.71 65.12
N GLY A 384 5.17 -28.53 64.09
CA GLY A 384 5.15 -30.01 64.00
C GLY A 384 4.18 -30.57 62.95
N VAL A 385 4.61 -31.61 62.20
CA VAL A 385 3.81 -32.47 61.27
C VAL A 385 3.32 -31.77 59.99
N ASP A 386 3.54 -32.27 58.76
CA ASP A 386 4.50 -33.25 58.20
C ASP A 386 4.58 -33.06 56.66
N SER A 387 5.64 -33.55 56.02
CA SER A 387 5.83 -33.79 54.58
C SER A 387 5.18 -32.85 53.54
N GLU A 388 5.98 -31.99 52.90
CA GLU A 388 5.70 -31.55 51.52
C GLU A 388 5.94 -32.72 50.54
N LEU A 389 5.08 -32.86 49.52
CA LEU A 389 5.28 -33.79 48.40
C LEU A 389 4.88 -33.13 47.06
N ASP A 390 5.90 -32.70 46.33
CA ASP A 390 6.03 -32.64 44.87
C ASP A 390 4.83 -33.13 44.02
N SER A 391 3.97 -32.20 43.56
CA SER A 391 3.02 -32.37 42.45
C SER A 391 2.30 -31.05 42.07
N ASP A 392 3.01 -30.09 41.46
CA ASP A 392 2.42 -28.80 40.99
C ASP A 392 2.14 -28.81 39.48
N ASP A 393 1.49 -29.87 38.98
CA ASP A 393 1.15 -30.07 37.55
C ASP A 393 -0.27 -30.65 37.33
N ASP A 394 -1.18 -30.39 38.28
CA ASP A 394 -2.61 -30.71 38.19
C ASP A 394 -3.43 -29.42 37.99
N LEU A 395 -3.44 -28.90 36.76
CA LEU A 395 -4.35 -27.83 36.34
C LEU A 395 -5.81 -28.32 36.35
N VAL A 396 -6.45 -28.24 37.52
CA VAL A 396 -7.87 -28.60 37.70
C VAL A 396 -8.72 -27.83 36.69
N PRO A 397 -9.44 -28.50 35.77
CA PRO A 397 -10.33 -27.82 34.83
C PRO A 397 -11.40 -27.03 35.59
N TYR A 398 -11.66 -25.80 35.14
CA TYR A 398 -12.71 -24.97 35.71
C TYR A 398 -14.07 -25.69 35.69
N ASP A 399 -14.90 -25.45 36.70
CA ASP A 399 -16.21 -26.10 36.82
C ASP A 399 -17.21 -25.57 35.78
N MET A 400 -17.23 -26.22 34.62
CA MET A 400 -18.17 -25.95 33.54
C MET A 400 -19.61 -26.45 33.84
N SER A 401 -19.95 -26.85 35.08
CA SER A 401 -21.32 -27.29 35.43
C SER A 401 -22.38 -26.20 35.29
N GLN A 402 -21.96 -24.92 35.23
CA GLN A 402 -22.85 -23.77 34.99
C GLN A 402 -22.93 -23.35 33.51
N ASP A 403 -22.08 -23.90 32.64
CA ASP A 403 -22.14 -23.65 31.21
C ASP A 403 -23.41 -24.24 30.61
N LYS A 404 -24.19 -23.37 29.96
CA LYS A 404 -25.41 -23.75 29.26
C LYS A 404 -25.09 -23.82 27.78
N GLU A 405 -25.46 -24.92 27.13
CA GLU A 405 -25.42 -25.00 25.67
C GLU A 405 -26.09 -23.76 25.07
N LEU A 406 -25.34 -23.01 24.27
CA LEU A 406 -25.86 -21.86 23.52
C LEU A 406 -26.98 -22.36 22.60
N LYS A 407 -28.22 -22.02 22.95
CA LYS A 407 -29.42 -22.49 22.26
C LYS A 407 -29.47 -21.82 20.90
N LYS A 408 -28.92 -22.48 19.87
CA LYS A 408 -28.88 -22.03 18.47
C LYS A 408 -30.16 -21.26 18.10
N THR A 409 -30.05 -19.94 18.10
CA THR A 409 -31.20 -19.05 17.90
C THR A 409 -31.80 -19.31 16.52
N ARG A 410 -33.13 -19.45 16.50
CA ARG A 410 -33.84 -19.85 15.28
C ARG A 410 -33.78 -18.73 14.25
N ALA A 411 -33.14 -18.99 13.12
CA ALA A 411 -33.05 -18.04 12.03
C ALA A 411 -34.46 -17.59 11.54
N PRO A 412 -34.64 -16.32 11.17
CA PRO A 412 -35.92 -15.83 10.66
C PRO A 412 -36.30 -16.48 9.32
N THR A 413 -37.61 -16.53 9.01
CA THR A 413 -38.11 -17.25 7.83
C THR A 413 -38.61 -16.30 6.73
N TYR A 414 -38.98 -15.07 7.08
CA TYR A 414 -39.45 -14.04 6.16
C TYR A 414 -38.54 -12.81 6.14
N ILE A 415 -38.51 -12.11 5.00
CA ILE A 415 -37.71 -10.89 4.81
C ILE A 415 -38.16 -9.76 5.77
N ARG A 416 -39.46 -9.73 6.11
CA ARG A 416 -40.02 -8.78 7.08
C ARG A 416 -39.47 -8.99 8.49
N ASP A 417 -39.42 -10.24 8.96
CA ASP A 417 -38.78 -10.60 10.23
C ASP A 417 -37.32 -10.10 10.29
N CYS A 418 -36.54 -10.35 9.24
CA CYS A 418 -35.16 -9.86 9.14
C CYS A 418 -35.07 -8.34 9.19
N PHE A 419 -35.96 -7.61 8.50
CA PHE A 419 -36.00 -6.15 8.52
C PHE A 419 -36.33 -5.61 9.93
N GLU A 420 -37.32 -6.20 10.61
CA GLU A 420 -37.72 -5.81 11.97
C GLU A 420 -36.63 -6.14 13.02
N ILE A 421 -35.86 -7.22 12.82
CA ILE A 421 -34.70 -7.53 13.67
C ILE A 421 -33.52 -6.56 13.41
N LEU A 422 -33.18 -6.29 12.14
CA LEU A 422 -32.07 -5.39 11.80
C LEU A 422 -32.34 -3.90 12.12
N THR A 423 -33.60 -3.54 12.38
CA THR A 423 -34.02 -2.18 12.80
C THR A 423 -34.51 -2.10 14.25
N GLY A 424 -34.54 -3.24 14.96
CA GLY A 424 -35.15 -3.40 16.28
C GLY A 424 -34.19 -3.21 17.47
N PRO A 425 -34.63 -3.59 18.68
CA PRO A 425 -33.80 -3.59 19.88
C PRO A 425 -32.71 -4.67 19.82
N GLU A 426 -31.61 -4.45 20.54
CA GLU A 426 -30.37 -5.21 20.39
C GLU A 426 -30.46 -6.64 20.96
N ASP A 427 -30.51 -7.62 20.06
CA ASP A 427 -30.40 -9.04 20.33
C ASP A 427 -29.37 -9.63 19.35
N VAL A 428 -28.14 -9.83 19.83
CA VAL A 428 -26.97 -10.16 19.00
C VAL A 428 -27.17 -11.48 18.24
N GLU A 429 -27.67 -12.51 18.92
CA GLU A 429 -27.90 -13.83 18.29
C GLU A 429 -28.95 -13.76 17.18
N LYS A 430 -30.05 -13.01 17.38
CA LYS A 430 -31.07 -12.81 16.33
C LYS A 430 -30.54 -11.97 15.18
N TYR A 431 -29.73 -10.94 15.48
CA TYR A 431 -29.18 -10.03 14.47
C TYR A 431 -28.20 -10.75 13.54
N GLU A 432 -27.28 -11.56 14.08
CA GLU A 432 -26.40 -12.44 13.30
C GLU A 432 -27.21 -13.45 12.45
N ALA A 433 -28.14 -14.17 13.08
CA ALA A 433 -28.97 -15.17 12.40
C ALA A 433 -29.89 -14.56 11.32
N ALA A 434 -30.32 -13.29 11.48
CA ALA A 434 -31.05 -12.55 10.47
C ALA A 434 -30.16 -12.16 9.29
N LEU A 435 -28.97 -11.59 9.54
CA LEU A 435 -28.06 -11.12 8.50
C LEU A 435 -27.51 -12.29 7.65
N GLY A 436 -27.10 -13.39 8.29
CA GLY A 436 -26.55 -14.57 7.61
C GLY A 436 -27.55 -15.31 6.71
N VAL A 437 -28.86 -15.10 6.90
CA VAL A 437 -29.92 -15.76 6.12
C VAL A 437 -30.61 -14.80 5.12
N LEU A 438 -30.57 -13.48 5.37
CA LEU A 438 -31.24 -12.45 4.56
C LEU A 438 -30.95 -12.55 3.06
N GLU A 439 -29.68 -12.67 2.65
CA GLU A 439 -29.30 -12.80 1.22
C GLU A 439 -30.01 -13.97 0.53
N THR A 440 -30.14 -15.10 1.25
CA THR A 440 -30.81 -16.30 0.72
C THR A 440 -32.33 -16.12 0.62
N LEU A 441 -32.93 -15.38 1.56
CA LEU A 441 -34.35 -15.07 1.54
C LEU A 441 -34.70 -14.12 0.39
N ILE A 442 -33.89 -13.09 0.15
CA ILE A 442 -34.07 -12.15 -0.97
C ILE A 442 -34.05 -12.86 -2.33
N ARG A 443 -33.09 -13.78 -2.55
CA ARG A 443 -33.05 -14.56 -3.80
C ARG A 443 -34.14 -15.65 -3.89
N ARG A 444 -34.76 -16.04 -2.77
CA ARG A 444 -35.86 -17.03 -2.72
C ARG A 444 -37.23 -16.39 -2.93
N ASP A 445 -37.44 -15.21 -2.38
CA ASP A 445 -38.70 -14.45 -2.41
C ASP A 445 -38.46 -13.05 -3.00
N THR A 446 -38.30 -13.02 -4.31
CA THR A 446 -38.09 -11.78 -5.06
C THR A 446 -39.32 -10.87 -5.06
N ALA A 447 -40.51 -11.37 -4.71
CA ALA A 447 -41.74 -10.59 -4.67
C ALA A 447 -41.74 -9.67 -3.45
N THR A 448 -41.62 -10.23 -2.24
CA THR A 448 -41.50 -9.40 -1.02
C THR A 448 -40.19 -8.60 -0.99
N ALA A 449 -39.11 -9.06 -1.64
CA ALA A 449 -37.92 -8.25 -1.84
C ALA A 449 -38.17 -6.99 -2.71
N GLN A 450 -39.04 -7.07 -3.72
CA GLN A 450 -39.42 -5.91 -4.56
C GLN A 450 -40.37 -4.94 -3.85
N GLU A 451 -41.17 -5.40 -2.89
CA GLU A 451 -42.07 -4.55 -2.10
C GLU A 451 -41.32 -3.65 -1.11
N MET A 452 -40.14 -4.08 -0.62
CA MET A 452 -39.33 -3.36 0.38
C MET A 452 -37.91 -3.06 -0.13
N SER A 453 -37.69 -3.03 -1.45
CA SER A 453 -36.36 -2.98 -2.05
C SER A 453 -35.55 -1.75 -1.66
N VAL A 454 -36.20 -0.59 -1.59
CA VAL A 454 -35.57 0.68 -1.22
C VAL A 454 -35.34 0.75 0.30
N GLU A 455 -36.23 0.17 1.09
CA GLU A 455 -36.18 0.16 2.55
C GLU A 455 -35.05 -0.76 3.05
N LEU A 456 -34.94 -1.96 2.46
CA LEU A 456 -33.81 -2.87 2.69
C LEU A 456 -32.48 -2.23 2.25
N ALA A 457 -32.44 -1.56 1.09
CA ALA A 457 -31.24 -0.88 0.62
C ALA A 457 -30.81 0.26 1.56
N LYS A 458 -31.75 1.05 2.10
CA LYS A 458 -31.47 2.08 3.12
C LYS A 458 -30.85 1.48 4.37
N VAL A 459 -31.43 0.42 4.92
CA VAL A 459 -30.94 -0.23 6.15
C VAL A 459 -29.56 -0.84 5.92
N LEU A 460 -29.38 -1.63 4.86
CA LEU A 460 -28.11 -2.31 4.56
C LEU A 460 -26.96 -1.34 4.27
N LEU A 461 -27.20 -0.20 3.61
CA LEU A 461 -26.19 0.83 3.34
C LEU A 461 -25.68 1.53 4.62
N HIS A 462 -26.50 1.58 5.66
CA HIS A 462 -26.19 2.19 6.96
C HIS A 462 -25.93 1.16 8.06
N LEU A 463 -25.77 -0.13 7.70
CA LEU A 463 -25.62 -1.19 8.69
C LEU A 463 -24.15 -1.27 9.17
N GLU A 464 -23.93 -0.88 10.41
CA GLU A 464 -22.64 -0.90 11.10
C GLU A 464 -22.51 -2.13 12.02
N GLU A 465 -21.28 -2.62 12.19
CA GLU A 465 -20.98 -3.79 13.03
C GLU A 465 -20.90 -3.37 14.50
N ARG A 466 -21.97 -3.63 15.27
CA ARG A 466 -22.04 -3.32 16.72
C ARG A 466 -21.42 -4.41 17.61
N SER A 467 -21.28 -5.61 17.07
CA SER A 467 -20.78 -6.83 17.70
C SER A 467 -20.07 -7.66 16.64
N TYR A 468 -18.98 -8.34 17.00
CA TYR A 468 -18.22 -9.18 16.07
C TYR A 468 -19.11 -10.24 15.42
N ILE A 469 -19.18 -10.24 14.09
CA ILE A 469 -19.93 -11.21 13.29
C ILE A 469 -19.03 -11.71 12.16
N GLU A 470 -18.88 -13.03 12.02
CA GLU A 470 -17.97 -13.58 11.01
C GLU A 470 -18.40 -13.15 9.59
N SER A 471 -17.47 -12.49 8.88
CA SER A 471 -17.70 -11.96 7.53
C SER A 471 -18.85 -10.93 7.41
N PHE A 472 -19.18 -10.18 8.47
CA PHE A 472 -20.24 -9.15 8.50
C PHE A 472 -20.34 -8.31 7.21
N ALA A 473 -19.24 -7.70 6.78
CA ALA A 473 -19.20 -6.85 5.59
C ALA A 473 -19.57 -7.61 4.31
N GLY A 474 -19.16 -8.88 4.19
CA GLY A 474 -19.50 -9.76 3.08
C GLY A 474 -20.98 -10.14 3.07
N LEU A 475 -21.56 -10.46 4.23
CA LEU A 475 -22.99 -10.76 4.37
C LEU A 475 -23.86 -9.53 4.06
N ARG A 476 -23.48 -8.35 4.58
CA ARG A 476 -24.14 -7.07 4.29
C ARG A 476 -24.10 -6.73 2.80
N GLN A 477 -22.92 -6.83 2.18
CA GLN A 477 -22.75 -6.53 0.76
C GLN A 477 -23.46 -7.56 -0.13
N GLY A 478 -23.38 -8.85 0.19
CA GLY A 478 -24.10 -9.92 -0.52
C GLY A 478 -25.61 -9.74 -0.49
N ALA A 479 -26.18 -9.42 0.68
CA ALA A 479 -27.59 -9.06 0.81
C ALA A 479 -27.94 -7.80 -0.01
N LEU A 480 -27.13 -6.74 0.03
CA LEU A 480 -27.38 -5.50 -0.70
C LEU A 480 -27.26 -5.67 -2.22
N VAL A 481 -26.33 -6.50 -2.70
CA VAL A 481 -26.26 -6.95 -4.10
C VAL A 481 -27.51 -7.75 -4.47
N ALA A 482 -27.97 -8.69 -3.63
CA ALA A 482 -29.18 -9.47 -3.90
C ALA A 482 -30.44 -8.58 -3.98
N VAL A 483 -30.58 -7.55 -3.13
CA VAL A 483 -31.66 -6.55 -3.23
C VAL A 483 -31.56 -5.77 -4.55
N THR A 484 -30.34 -5.37 -4.93
CA THR A 484 -30.08 -4.65 -6.19
C THR A 484 -30.34 -5.51 -7.43
N VAL A 485 -30.16 -6.83 -7.35
CA VAL A 485 -30.51 -7.79 -8.42
C VAL A 485 -32.01 -8.06 -8.47
N ALA A 486 -32.70 -8.07 -7.33
CA ALA A 486 -34.15 -8.26 -7.25
C ALA A 486 -34.95 -7.06 -7.77
N ASP A 487 -34.47 -5.82 -7.56
CA ASP A 487 -35.07 -4.59 -8.11
C ASP A 487 -34.02 -3.60 -8.65
N PRO A 488 -33.44 -3.86 -9.83
CA PRO A 488 -32.34 -3.06 -10.35
C PRO A 488 -32.72 -1.61 -10.68
N VAL A 489 -34.01 -1.32 -10.87
CA VAL A 489 -34.47 0.00 -11.34
C VAL A 489 -34.78 0.95 -10.19
N ARG A 490 -35.33 0.47 -9.06
CA ARG A 490 -35.54 1.32 -7.88
C ARG A 490 -34.26 1.46 -7.06
N VAL A 491 -33.54 0.35 -6.85
CA VAL A 491 -32.36 0.31 -5.98
C VAL A 491 -31.19 1.07 -6.58
N ALA A 492 -30.89 0.91 -7.88
CA ALA A 492 -29.80 1.67 -8.51
C ALA A 492 -30.08 3.19 -8.52
N LYS A 493 -31.34 3.62 -8.64
CA LYS A 493 -31.71 5.05 -8.54
C LYS A 493 -31.49 5.62 -7.13
N TYR A 494 -31.75 4.83 -6.09
CA TYR A 494 -31.44 5.20 -4.71
C TYR A 494 -29.92 5.22 -4.46
N LEU A 495 -29.21 4.13 -4.76
CA LEU A 495 -27.75 4.07 -4.56
C LEU A 495 -27.01 5.19 -5.32
N THR A 496 -27.45 5.54 -6.54
CA THR A 496 -26.85 6.64 -7.31
C THR A 496 -27.31 8.04 -6.88
N SER A 497 -28.41 8.22 -6.12
CA SER A 497 -28.66 9.48 -5.41
C SER A 497 -27.74 9.61 -4.20
N GLU A 498 -27.62 8.55 -3.40
CA GLU A 498 -26.82 8.56 -2.17
C GLU A 498 -25.32 8.71 -2.41
N PHE A 499 -24.81 8.21 -3.54
CA PHE A 499 -23.45 8.49 -3.98
C PHE A 499 -23.12 10.00 -4.02
N TYR A 500 -24.07 10.83 -4.44
CA TYR A 500 -23.91 12.30 -4.50
C TYR A 500 -24.46 13.04 -3.27
N SER A 501 -25.16 12.37 -2.36
CA SER A 501 -25.56 12.94 -1.07
C SER A 501 -24.33 13.34 -0.25
N LEU A 502 -24.39 14.48 0.43
CA LEU A 502 -23.24 15.04 1.16
C LEU A 502 -22.80 14.18 2.37
N ASN A 503 -23.75 13.48 3.00
CA ASN A 503 -23.60 12.95 4.35
C ASN A 503 -22.87 11.59 4.46
N TYR A 504 -22.42 11.00 3.35
CA TYR A 504 -21.73 9.70 3.36
C TYR A 504 -20.21 9.85 3.47
N SER A 505 -19.55 8.82 4.00
CA SER A 505 -18.08 8.67 3.95
C SER A 505 -17.57 8.32 2.55
N LEU A 506 -16.25 8.36 2.34
CA LEU A 506 -15.63 7.83 1.11
C LEU A 506 -15.79 6.30 1.01
N CYS A 507 -15.71 5.59 2.13
CA CYS A 507 -15.86 4.13 2.19
C CYS A 507 -17.25 3.69 1.75
N GLN A 508 -18.31 4.35 2.23
CA GLN A 508 -19.69 4.08 1.78
C GLN A 508 -19.89 4.40 0.30
N ARG A 509 -19.26 5.46 -0.24
CA ARG A 509 -19.31 5.74 -1.68
C ARG A 509 -18.61 4.69 -2.53
N MET A 510 -17.54 4.06 -2.03
CA MET A 510 -16.92 2.91 -2.70
C MET A 510 -17.82 1.67 -2.62
N ASP A 511 -18.38 1.34 -1.45
CA ASP A 511 -19.31 0.20 -1.29
C ASP A 511 -20.54 0.34 -2.20
N ILE A 512 -21.08 1.56 -2.36
CA ILE A 512 -22.12 1.88 -3.36
C ILE A 512 -21.68 1.51 -4.79
N LEU A 513 -20.47 1.89 -5.20
CA LEU A 513 -19.96 1.58 -6.54
C LEU A 513 -19.67 0.08 -6.73
N ASP A 514 -19.12 -0.58 -5.70
CA ASP A 514 -18.84 -2.01 -5.71
C ASP A 514 -20.12 -2.84 -5.78
N VAL A 515 -21.16 -2.49 -4.99
CA VAL A 515 -22.50 -3.09 -5.08
C VAL A 515 -23.10 -2.92 -6.48
N LEU A 516 -23.03 -1.71 -7.06
CA LEU A 516 -23.53 -1.43 -8.41
C LEU A 516 -22.75 -2.22 -9.48
N ALA A 517 -21.43 -2.39 -9.31
CA ALA A 517 -20.60 -3.18 -10.21
C ALA A 517 -20.85 -4.70 -10.08
N MET A 518 -20.98 -5.21 -8.85
CA MET A 518 -21.23 -6.62 -8.56
C MET A 518 -22.62 -7.06 -9.01
N SER A 519 -23.65 -6.27 -8.75
CA SER A 519 -25.01 -6.54 -9.25
C SER A 519 -25.10 -6.42 -10.79
N ALA A 520 -24.39 -5.47 -11.41
CA ALA A 520 -24.24 -5.42 -12.86
C ALA A 520 -23.53 -6.66 -13.43
N GLN A 521 -22.53 -7.21 -12.72
CA GLN A 521 -21.92 -8.49 -13.09
C GLN A 521 -22.88 -9.68 -12.90
N GLU A 522 -23.64 -9.75 -11.79
CA GLU A 522 -24.61 -10.83 -11.55
C GLU A 522 -25.70 -10.84 -12.65
N LEU A 523 -26.25 -9.68 -13.00
CA LEU A 523 -27.26 -9.50 -14.06
C LEU A 523 -26.73 -9.71 -15.49
N SER A 524 -25.42 -9.60 -15.73
CA SER A 524 -24.81 -9.78 -17.06
C SER A 524 -24.21 -11.18 -17.30
N ARG A 525 -24.09 -12.01 -16.25
CA ARG A 525 -23.67 -13.41 -16.39
C ARG A 525 -24.71 -14.19 -17.22
N PRO A 526 -24.29 -14.97 -18.23
CA PRO A 526 -25.20 -15.92 -18.87
C PRO A 526 -25.65 -16.94 -17.81
N SER A 527 -26.93 -17.33 -17.85
CA SER A 527 -27.52 -18.18 -16.82
C SER A 527 -26.95 -19.60 -16.88
N SER A 528 -25.87 -19.84 -16.15
CA SER A 528 -25.37 -21.19 -15.90
C SER A 528 -26.46 -21.99 -15.20
N SER A 529 -26.79 -23.17 -15.76
CA SER A 529 -27.68 -24.09 -15.08
C SER A 529 -27.08 -24.43 -13.71
N PRO A 530 -27.79 -24.24 -12.58
CA PRO A 530 -27.25 -24.58 -11.27
C PRO A 530 -26.89 -26.05 -11.26
N SER A 531 -25.64 -26.36 -10.89
CA SER A 531 -25.14 -27.73 -10.83
C SER A 531 -25.85 -28.49 -9.72
N LYS A 532 -26.94 -29.17 -10.08
CA LYS A 532 -27.69 -30.01 -9.13
C LYS A 532 -26.75 -31.10 -8.57
N PRO A 533 -26.66 -31.27 -7.24
CA PRO A 533 -26.09 -32.48 -6.67
C PRO A 533 -26.96 -33.70 -7.04
N ASN A 534 -26.37 -34.88 -7.02
CA ASN A 534 -27.03 -36.11 -7.46
C ASN A 534 -28.25 -36.47 -6.59
N ALA A 535 -29.42 -36.52 -7.21
CA ALA A 535 -30.63 -37.16 -6.69
C ALA A 535 -31.34 -37.87 -7.85
N SER A 536 -31.97 -39.02 -7.59
CA SER A 536 -32.44 -39.95 -8.62
C SER A 536 -33.96 -40.11 -8.66
N THR A 537 -34.47 -40.61 -9.80
CA THR A 537 -35.89 -40.95 -10.07
C THR A 537 -36.84 -39.73 -10.22
N PRO A 538 -38.07 -39.92 -10.74
CA PRO A 538 -38.26 -40.08 -12.18
C PRO A 538 -39.22 -39.05 -12.80
N SER A 539 -39.32 -39.05 -14.14
CA SER A 539 -40.02 -38.03 -14.93
C SER A 539 -41.55 -38.11 -14.87
N ILE A 540 -42.20 -36.95 -14.77
CA ILE A 540 -43.56 -36.71 -15.28
C ILE A 540 -43.47 -35.58 -16.30
N GLN A 541 -44.03 -35.78 -17.50
CA GLN A 541 -44.05 -34.79 -18.57
C GLN A 541 -45.32 -33.92 -18.47
N ILE A 542 -45.16 -32.61 -18.46
CA ILE A 542 -46.26 -31.64 -18.66
C ILE A 542 -45.94 -30.84 -19.93
N ILE A 543 -46.90 -30.76 -20.84
CA ILE A 543 -46.72 -30.25 -22.21
C ILE A 543 -47.35 -28.87 -22.33
N SER A 544 -46.56 -27.83 -22.65
CA SER A 544 -46.95 -26.62 -23.42
C SER A 544 -45.80 -25.58 -23.46
N PRO A 545 -45.79 -24.62 -24.40
CA PRO A 545 -46.12 -24.77 -25.82
C PRO A 545 -45.00 -24.22 -26.74
N ARG A 546 -45.11 -24.47 -28.05
CA ARG A 546 -44.08 -24.19 -29.07
C ARG A 546 -43.66 -22.71 -29.15
N SER A 547 -42.35 -22.45 -29.08
CA SER A 547 -41.72 -21.32 -29.79
C SER A 547 -41.01 -21.85 -31.05
N SER A 548 -41.36 -21.32 -32.22
CA SER A 548 -40.97 -21.91 -33.50
C SER A 548 -39.63 -21.40 -34.03
N SER A 549 -38.57 -22.19 -33.89
CA SER A 549 -37.34 -22.02 -34.70
C SER A 549 -37.68 -22.25 -36.19
N PRO A 550 -37.39 -21.32 -37.12
CA PRO A 550 -37.78 -21.50 -38.52
C PRO A 550 -36.93 -22.58 -39.22
N ASP A 551 -37.59 -23.56 -39.84
CA ASP A 551 -36.95 -24.79 -40.35
C ASP A 551 -35.89 -24.56 -41.43
N TRP A 552 -35.92 -23.42 -42.14
CA TRP A 552 -34.93 -23.11 -43.18
C TRP A 552 -33.49 -23.13 -42.63
N LYS A 553 -33.27 -22.78 -41.36
CA LYS A 553 -31.94 -22.84 -40.74
C LYS A 553 -31.39 -24.26 -40.70
N LYS A 554 -32.21 -25.25 -40.32
CA LYS A 554 -31.83 -26.68 -40.28
C LYS A 554 -31.43 -27.17 -41.67
N VAL A 555 -32.25 -26.83 -42.68
CA VAL A 555 -32.01 -27.21 -44.10
C VAL A 555 -30.72 -26.57 -44.64
N VAL A 556 -30.42 -25.33 -44.26
CA VAL A 556 -29.15 -24.66 -44.62
C VAL A 556 -27.96 -25.32 -43.91
N ASP A 557 -28.04 -25.56 -42.61
CA ASP A 557 -26.97 -26.23 -41.85
C ASP A 557 -26.67 -27.63 -42.39
N GLU A 558 -27.69 -28.40 -42.77
CA GLU A 558 -27.54 -29.73 -43.34
C GLU A 558 -26.94 -29.70 -44.76
N ARG A 559 -27.31 -28.71 -45.58
CA ARG A 559 -26.71 -28.45 -46.89
C ARG A 559 -25.26 -27.94 -46.80
N ILE A 560 -24.88 -27.28 -45.71
CA ILE A 560 -23.48 -26.92 -45.41
C ILE A 560 -22.72 -28.16 -44.95
N ARG A 561 -23.24 -28.90 -43.95
CA ARG A 561 -22.61 -30.12 -43.39
C ARG A 561 -22.31 -31.16 -44.46
N SER A 562 -23.22 -31.39 -45.40
CA SER A 562 -23.06 -32.33 -46.52
C SER A 562 -22.05 -31.91 -47.59
N LYS A 563 -21.64 -30.63 -47.65
CA LYS A 563 -20.64 -30.12 -48.59
C LYS A 563 -19.26 -29.83 -47.98
N THR A 564 -19.13 -29.80 -46.65
CA THR A 564 -17.84 -29.52 -45.97
C THR A 564 -17.08 -30.80 -45.59
N ARG A 565 -16.10 -31.20 -46.41
CA ARG A 565 -15.13 -32.27 -46.06
C ARG A 565 -14.21 -31.78 -44.94
N ARG A 566 -14.32 -32.37 -43.74
CA ARG A 566 -13.54 -31.98 -42.55
C ARG A 566 -12.31 -32.88 -42.36
N PHE A 567 -11.13 -32.27 -42.28
CA PHE A 567 -9.89 -32.95 -41.90
C PHE A 567 -9.59 -32.65 -40.43
N ALA A 568 -9.66 -33.69 -39.59
CA ALA A 568 -9.63 -33.65 -38.12
C ALA A 568 -10.75 -32.81 -37.46
N LYS A 569 -11.16 -33.24 -36.27
CA LYS A 569 -12.05 -32.46 -35.37
C LYS A 569 -11.48 -32.59 -33.97
N GLY A 570 -10.96 -31.49 -33.42
CA GLY A 570 -10.57 -31.42 -32.01
C GLY A 570 -11.79 -31.60 -31.08
N ARG A 571 -11.54 -31.74 -29.76
CA ARG A 571 -12.62 -31.84 -28.76
C ARG A 571 -13.61 -30.70 -28.95
N SER A 572 -14.86 -31.03 -29.29
CA SER A 572 -15.93 -30.04 -29.32
C SER A 572 -16.32 -29.67 -27.90
N GLN A 573 -15.98 -28.44 -27.48
CA GLN A 573 -16.81 -27.76 -26.50
C GLN A 573 -18.25 -27.72 -27.01
N ALA A 574 -19.22 -27.87 -26.10
CA ALA A 574 -20.62 -27.67 -26.45
C ALA A 574 -20.84 -26.17 -26.77
N GLU A 575 -21.63 -25.90 -27.80
CA GLU A 575 -22.09 -24.54 -28.09
C GLU A 575 -22.96 -24.07 -26.92
N GLN A 576 -22.43 -23.15 -26.10
CA GLN A 576 -23.21 -22.53 -25.04
C GLN A 576 -24.33 -21.72 -25.68
N MET A 577 -25.59 -22.08 -25.39
CA MET A 577 -26.74 -21.32 -25.86
C MET A 577 -26.69 -19.92 -25.23
N GLY A 578 -26.56 -18.89 -26.07
CA GLY A 578 -26.52 -17.50 -25.62
C GLY A 578 -27.81 -17.11 -24.92
N THR A 579 -27.75 -16.97 -23.60
CA THR A 579 -28.85 -16.42 -22.79
C THR A 579 -28.92 -14.91 -22.94
N PRO A 580 -30.11 -14.30 -22.88
CA PRO A 580 -30.25 -12.84 -22.94
C PRO A 580 -29.63 -12.21 -21.69
N ASN A 581 -28.82 -11.18 -21.90
CA ASN A 581 -28.19 -10.40 -20.82
C ASN A 581 -29.27 -9.59 -20.08
N GLN A 582 -29.43 -9.82 -18.77
CA GLN A 582 -30.49 -9.20 -17.95
C GLN A 582 -30.10 -7.78 -17.50
N PHE A 583 -28.81 -7.44 -17.50
CA PHE A 583 -28.32 -6.08 -17.25
C PHE A 583 -28.61 -5.13 -18.41
N ALA A 584 -28.59 -5.62 -19.66
CA ALA A 584 -28.76 -4.81 -20.87
C ALA A 584 -29.97 -3.84 -20.86
N PRO A 585 -31.21 -4.24 -20.46
CA PRO A 585 -32.34 -3.31 -20.36
C PRO A 585 -32.26 -2.30 -19.20
N VAL A 586 -31.48 -2.57 -18.15
CA VAL A 586 -31.38 -1.71 -16.95
C VAL A 586 -30.10 -0.88 -16.87
N ALA A 587 -29.09 -1.17 -17.69
CA ALA A 587 -27.76 -0.56 -17.66
C ALA A 587 -27.77 0.99 -17.64
N GLY A 588 -28.72 1.61 -18.35
CA GLY A 588 -28.88 3.07 -18.35
C GLY A 588 -29.22 3.67 -16.97
N HIS A 589 -29.88 2.92 -16.09
CA HIS A 589 -30.18 3.34 -14.72
C HIS A 589 -29.00 3.22 -13.76
N PHE A 590 -27.97 2.45 -14.11
CA PHE A 590 -26.71 2.37 -13.38
C PHE A 590 -25.74 3.45 -13.89
N PHE A 591 -25.60 3.56 -15.22
CA PHE A 591 -24.56 4.36 -15.85
C PHE A 591 -24.86 5.87 -15.94
N PHE A 592 -26.03 6.26 -16.44
CA PHE A 592 -26.30 7.69 -16.71
C PHE A 592 -26.37 8.58 -15.45
N PRO A 593 -26.88 8.12 -14.29
CA PRO A 593 -26.81 8.91 -13.05
C PRO A 593 -25.36 9.22 -12.62
N LEU A 594 -24.47 8.23 -12.68
CA LEU A 594 -23.05 8.36 -12.31
C LEU A 594 -22.22 9.20 -13.29
N LEU A 595 -22.65 9.30 -14.56
CA LEU A 595 -21.99 10.16 -15.55
C LEU A 595 -22.42 11.64 -15.41
N ARG A 596 -23.60 11.91 -14.83
CA ARG A 596 -24.23 13.25 -14.82
C ARG A 596 -23.37 14.35 -14.19
N ASN A 597 -22.54 14.00 -13.20
CA ASN A 597 -21.65 14.91 -12.49
C ASN A 597 -20.17 14.51 -12.66
N PHE A 598 -19.80 13.85 -13.76
CA PHE A 598 -18.40 13.47 -14.02
C PHE A 598 -17.55 14.65 -14.54
N ASP A 599 -18.14 15.48 -15.40
CA ASP A 599 -17.53 16.70 -15.97
C ASP A 599 -18.03 17.98 -15.27
N ARG A 600 -18.16 17.97 -13.93
CA ARG A 600 -18.64 19.09 -13.10
C ARG A 600 -17.84 19.26 -11.82
#